data_AF-D2QUB7-F1
#
_entry.id   AF-D2QUB7-F1
#
_cell.length_a   1.000
_cell.length_b   1.000
_cell.length_c   1.000
_cell.angle_alpha   90.00
_cell.angle_beta   90.00
_cell.angle_gamma   90.00
#
_symmetry.space_group_name_H-M   'P 1'
#
loop_
_entity.id
_entity.type
_entity.pdbx_description
1 polymer ?
#
loop_
_entity_poly.entity_id
_entity_poly.type
_entity_poly.pdbx_seq_one_letter_code
_entity_poly.pdbx_strand_id
1 'polypeptide(L)'
;MRNFTNCLVLLLVLPAMLSCGSGPLEKKYRSQTMWYDIKVGSNAKNDSINHELCRLAVADNVGRKVKSEDFTYQELIEQGYDLLAKTHTEAYADSLREAYSRK
;
A
#
# COMPACT_ATOMS: atom_id res chain seq x y z
N MET A 1 -43.81 -10.78 32.58
CA MET A 1 -43.85 -10.40 31.14
C MET A 1 -44.14 -8.90 31.05
N ARG A 2 -43.16 -8.10 30.60
CA ARG A 2 -43.27 -6.87 29.76
C ARG A 2 -42.04 -5.98 29.97
N ASN A 3 -41.17 -6.03 28.98
CA ASN A 3 -40.46 -4.92 28.32
C ASN A 3 -39.70 -3.92 29.21
N PHE A 4 -38.45 -4.27 29.53
CA PHE A 4 -37.39 -3.29 29.74
C PHE A 4 -36.83 -2.86 28.39
N THR A 5 -37.58 -1.92 27.84
CA THR A 5 -37.30 -0.99 26.76
C THR A 5 -35.89 -0.43 26.84
N ASN A 6 -35.18 -0.51 25.70
CA ASN A 6 -34.26 0.50 25.19
C ASN A 6 -33.31 1.16 26.19
N CYS A 7 -32.15 0.55 26.39
CA CYS A 7 -30.93 1.31 26.70
C CYS A 7 -29.69 0.44 26.50
N LEU A 8 -29.69 -0.46 25.51
CA LEU A 8 -28.45 -1.11 25.09
C LEU A 8 -27.67 -0.14 24.21
N VAL A 9 -27.19 0.91 24.88
CA VAL A 9 -25.84 1.45 24.74
C VAL A 9 -25.31 1.34 23.32
N LEU A 10 -25.81 2.29 22.53
CA LEU A 10 -25.33 2.82 21.27
C LEU A 10 -23.88 3.36 21.38
N LEU A 11 -22.97 2.63 22.04
CA LEU A 11 -21.60 3.03 22.36
C LEU A 11 -20.64 1.88 22.10
N LEU A 12 -20.49 1.50 20.83
CA LEU A 12 -19.22 1.01 20.33
C LEU A 12 -18.80 1.89 19.15
N VAL A 13 -18.49 3.14 19.52
CA VAL A 13 -17.20 3.77 19.20
C VAL A 13 -16.87 3.74 17.71
N LEU A 14 -17.61 4.54 16.93
CA LEU A 14 -17.00 5.31 15.85
C LEU A 14 -16.09 6.35 16.50
N PRO A 15 -14.78 6.29 16.20
CA PRO A 15 -14.19 7.43 15.54
C PRO A 15 -13.22 6.95 14.46
N ALA A 16 -13.72 6.64 13.27
CA ALA A 16 -12.86 6.55 12.08
C ALA A 16 -12.83 7.86 11.28
N MET A 17 -13.22 8.98 11.90
CA MET A 17 -13.19 10.34 11.33
C MET A 17 -11.92 11.10 11.75
N LEU A 18 -10.78 10.41 11.86
CA LEU A 18 -9.45 10.99 12.13
C LEU A 18 -8.37 10.45 11.20
N SER A 19 -8.71 10.09 9.96
CA SER A 19 -7.72 10.10 8.89
C SER A 19 -7.95 11.36 8.07
N CYS A 20 -7.49 12.49 8.61
CA CYS A 20 -7.00 13.59 7.77
C CYS A 20 -5.71 13.03 7.13
N GLY A 21 -5.91 12.14 6.17
CA GLY A 21 -5.23 10.85 6.21
C GLY A 21 -4.48 10.62 4.93
N SER A 22 -3.18 10.41 5.12
CA SER A 22 -2.22 9.88 4.18
C SER A 22 -2.85 9.10 3.01
N GLY A 23 -2.40 9.41 1.78
CA GLY A 23 -2.94 8.81 0.56
C GLY A 23 -2.89 7.27 0.60
N PRO A 24 -3.64 6.56 -0.26
CA PRO A 24 -3.69 5.09 -0.22
C PRO A 24 -2.32 4.41 -0.23
N LEU A 25 -1.32 5.00 -0.91
CA LEU A 25 0.05 4.47 -0.95
C LEU A 25 0.85 4.69 0.34
N GLU A 26 0.49 5.70 1.14
CA GLU A 26 1.14 6.01 2.42
C GLU A 26 0.61 5.11 3.56
N LYS A 27 -0.39 4.26 3.30
CA LYS A 27 -0.84 3.25 4.25
C LYS A 27 0.21 2.16 4.42
N LYS A 28 0.34 1.65 5.65
CA LYS A 28 1.12 0.44 5.94
C LYS A 28 0.56 -0.76 5.19
N TYR A 29 1.46 -1.60 4.71
CA TYR A 29 1.13 -2.79 3.93
C TYR A 29 0.18 -3.71 4.70
N ARG A 30 -0.88 -4.13 4.01
CA ARG A 30 -1.75 -5.23 4.43
C ARG A 30 -2.04 -6.11 3.23
N SER A 31 -1.74 -7.41 3.35
CA SER A 31 -1.93 -8.36 2.26
C SER A 31 -3.38 -8.40 1.74
N GLN A 32 -4.38 -8.20 2.62
CA GLN A 32 -5.79 -8.24 2.24
C GLN A 32 -6.22 -7.06 1.36
N THR A 33 -5.55 -5.91 1.49
CA THR A 33 -5.96 -4.67 0.81
C THR A 33 -4.96 -4.19 -0.23
N MET A 34 -3.79 -4.83 -0.36
CA MET A 34 -2.70 -4.44 -1.26
C MET A 34 -3.16 -4.05 -2.66
N TRP A 35 -3.88 -4.94 -3.36
CA TRP A 35 -4.35 -4.69 -4.72
C TRP A 35 -5.26 -3.47 -4.81
N TYR A 36 -6.16 -3.31 -3.84
CA TYR A 36 -7.11 -2.21 -3.79
C TYR A 36 -6.41 -0.89 -3.47
N ASP A 37 -5.58 -0.85 -2.43
CA ASP A 37 -4.92 0.38 -1.99
C ASP A 37 -3.93 0.88 -3.05
N ILE A 38 -3.18 -0.02 -3.70
CA ILE A 38 -2.30 0.38 -4.80
C ILE A 38 -3.12 0.92 -5.97
N LYS A 39 -4.21 0.25 -6.35
CA LYS A 39 -5.07 0.71 -7.45
C LYS A 39 -5.68 2.09 -7.18
N VAL A 40 -6.17 2.32 -5.97
CA VAL A 40 -6.76 3.62 -5.58
C VAL A 40 -5.69 4.70 -5.45
N GLY A 41 -4.48 4.34 -5.04
CA GLY A 41 -3.33 5.24 -4.92
C GLY A 41 -2.59 5.50 -6.24
N SER A 42 -2.99 4.84 -7.33
CA SER A 42 -2.34 4.88 -8.64
C SER A 42 -3.25 5.47 -9.70
N ASN A 43 -2.69 5.79 -10.86
CA ASN A 43 -3.42 6.14 -12.07
C ASN A 43 -3.40 4.98 -13.07
N ALA A 44 -4.19 5.07 -14.14
CA ALA A 44 -4.30 4.02 -15.15
C ALA A 44 -2.96 3.68 -15.85
N LYS A 45 -1.98 4.59 -15.82
CA LYS A 45 -0.67 4.35 -16.43
C LYS A 45 0.23 3.57 -15.50
N ASN A 46 0.19 3.82 -14.19
CA ASN A 46 1.16 3.27 -13.24
C ASN A 46 0.62 2.20 -12.29
N ASP A 47 -0.68 1.90 -12.30
CA ASP A 47 -1.29 0.84 -11.47
C ASP A 47 -0.56 -0.51 -11.63
N SER A 48 -0.38 -0.96 -12.87
CA SER A 48 0.24 -2.25 -13.16
C SER A 48 1.70 -2.34 -12.70
N ILE A 49 2.50 -1.28 -12.92
CA ILE A 49 3.90 -1.28 -12.49
C ILE A 49 4.02 -1.13 -10.97
N ASN A 50 3.16 -0.33 -10.33
CA ASN A 50 3.15 -0.21 -8.87
C ASN A 50 2.77 -1.53 -8.19
N HIS A 51 1.83 -2.29 -8.76
CA HIS A 51 1.53 -3.65 -8.32
C HIS A 51 2.76 -4.55 -8.39
N GLU A 52 3.44 -4.56 -9.54
CA GLU A 52 4.59 -5.44 -9.73
C GLU A 52 5.76 -5.08 -8.81
N LEU A 53 6.07 -3.78 -8.68
CA LEU A 53 7.13 -3.29 -7.80
C LEU A 53 6.86 -3.64 -6.34
N CYS A 54 5.63 -3.41 -5.86
CA CYS A 54 5.25 -3.80 -4.51
C CYS A 54 5.32 -5.33 -4.32
N ARG A 55 4.92 -6.12 -5.32
CA ARG A 55 5.01 -7.58 -5.27
C ARG A 55 6.47 -8.06 -5.18
N LEU A 56 7.37 -7.44 -5.95
CA LEU A 56 8.81 -7.73 -5.92
C LEU A 56 9.40 -7.43 -4.53
N ALA A 57 9.09 -6.26 -3.97
CA ALA A 57 9.57 -5.89 -2.63
C ALA A 57 9.05 -6.83 -1.53
N VAL A 58 7.76 -7.22 -1.59
CA VAL A 58 7.20 -8.19 -0.64
C VAL A 58 7.92 -9.55 -0.75
N ALA A 59 8.22 -10.01 -1.97
CA ALA A 59 8.95 -11.26 -2.18
C ALA A 59 10.39 -11.20 -1.65
N ASP A 60 11.11 -10.10 -1.89
CA ASP A 60 12.46 -9.88 -1.33
C ASP A 60 12.44 -9.86 0.20
N ASN A 61 11.46 -9.15 0.80
CA ASN A 61 11.30 -9.08 2.25
C ASN A 61 11.05 -10.46 2.87
N VAL A 62 10.23 -11.31 2.23
CA VAL A 62 10.04 -12.70 2.66
C VAL A 62 11.36 -13.47 2.65
N GLY A 63 12.14 -13.36 1.57
CA GLY A 63 13.46 -14.01 1.47
C GLY A 63 14.44 -13.53 2.55
N ARG A 64 14.34 -12.26 2.94
CA ARG A 64 15.19 -11.61 3.94
C ARG A 64 14.65 -11.69 5.37
N LYS A 65 13.49 -12.32 5.58
CA LYS A 65 12.78 -12.40 6.88
C LYS A 65 12.45 -11.03 7.48
N VAL A 66 12.16 -10.05 6.63
CA VAL A 66 11.70 -8.71 6.99
C VAL A 66 10.18 -8.67 6.89
N LYS A 67 9.49 -8.02 7.83
CA LYS A 67 8.03 -7.88 7.80
C LYS A 67 7.63 -6.74 6.87
N SER A 68 6.88 -7.04 5.82
CA SER A 68 6.39 -6.01 4.89
C SER A 68 5.44 -5.02 5.57
N GLU A 69 4.77 -5.42 6.64
CA GLU A 69 3.86 -4.58 7.45
C GLU A 69 4.58 -3.39 8.12
N ASP A 70 5.91 -3.44 8.23
CA ASP A 70 6.72 -2.34 8.75
C ASP A 70 6.88 -1.21 7.72
N PHE A 71 6.42 -1.41 6.48
CA PHE A 71 6.52 -0.46 5.37
C PHE A 71 5.16 -0.04 4.83
N THR A 72 5.12 1.15 4.25
CA THR A 72 4.00 1.64 3.44
C THR A 72 4.04 1.05 2.04
N TYR A 73 2.93 1.11 1.31
CA TYR A 73 2.94 0.70 -0.09
C TYR A 73 3.91 1.54 -0.93
N GLN A 74 4.04 2.84 -0.65
CA GLN A 74 5.01 3.70 -1.31
C GLN A 74 6.45 3.24 -1.06
N GLU A 75 6.82 2.98 0.21
CA GLU A 75 8.17 2.48 0.55
C GLU A 75 8.45 1.12 -0.12
N LEU A 76 7.43 0.25 -0.25
CA LEU A 76 7.57 -1.03 -0.96
C LEU A 76 7.72 -0.83 -2.48
N ILE A 77 7.03 0.13 -3.08
CA ILE A 77 7.19 0.47 -4.50
C ILE A 77 8.60 1.02 -4.76
N GLU A 78 9.10 1.88 -3.86
CA GLU A 78 10.47 2.41 -3.93
C GLU A 78 11.52 1.29 -3.80
N GLN A 79 11.35 0.37 -2.84
CA GLN A 79 12.17 -0.84 -2.75
C GLN A 79 12.12 -1.68 -4.03
N GLY A 80 10.94 -1.81 -4.65
CA GLY A 80 10.76 -2.49 -5.91
C GLY A 80 11.60 -1.89 -7.04
N TYR A 81 11.69 -0.55 -7.11
CA TYR A 81 12.56 0.13 -8.07
C TYR A 81 14.04 -0.15 -7.81
N ASP A 82 14.46 -0.15 -6.55
CA ASP A 82 15.85 -0.46 -6.17
C ASP A 82 16.22 -1.91 -6.53
N LEU A 83 15.29 -2.85 -6.37
CA LEU A 83 15.47 -4.23 -6.79
C LEU A 83 15.56 -4.35 -8.31
N LEU A 84 14.72 -3.60 -9.04
CA LEU A 84 14.73 -3.57 -10.50
C LEU A 84 16.05 -3.00 -11.05
N ALA A 85 16.61 -1.98 -10.39
CA ALA A 85 17.91 -1.41 -10.75
C ALA A 85 19.04 -2.44 -10.59
N LYS A 86 18.98 -3.30 -9.57
CA LYS A 86 19.97 -4.36 -9.32
C LYS A 86 19.91 -5.50 -10.35
N THR A 87 18.73 -5.85 -10.84
CA THR A 87 18.58 -6.93 -11.84
C THR A 87 18.79 -6.46 -13.27
N HIS A 88 18.59 -5.17 -13.52
CA HIS A 88 18.82 -4.54 -14.82
C HIS A 88 19.95 -3.50 -14.72
N THR A 89 19.62 -2.23 -14.87
CA THR A 89 20.52 -1.09 -14.70
C THR A 89 19.77 0.02 -13.99
N GLU A 90 20.51 0.90 -13.30
CA GLU A 90 19.94 2.11 -12.69
C GLU A 90 19.22 2.97 -13.74
N ALA A 91 19.85 3.16 -14.91
CA ALA A 91 19.26 3.91 -16.01
C ALA A 91 17.90 3.34 -16.48
N TYR A 92 17.73 2.01 -16.44
CA TYR A 92 16.45 1.39 -16.76
C TYR A 92 15.39 1.69 -15.68
N ALA A 93 15.72 1.50 -14.41
CA ALA A 93 14.81 1.80 -13.32
C ALA A 93 14.42 3.28 -13.28
N ASP A 94 15.36 4.18 -13.52
CA ASP A 94 15.12 5.63 -13.61
C ASP A 94 14.26 6.00 -14.81
N SER A 95 14.47 5.36 -15.97
CA SER A 95 13.61 5.56 -17.15
C SER A 95 12.16 5.17 -16.88
N LEU A 96 11.93 4.09 -16.14
CA LEU A 96 10.59 3.68 -15.72
C LEU A 96 10.02 4.64 -14.69
N ARG A 97 10.83 5.03 -13.69
CA ARG A 97 10.43 6.02 -12.70
C ARG A 97 10.00 7.30 -13.41
N GLU A 98 10.75 7.80 -14.38
CA GLU A 98 10.38 8.97 -15.18
C GLU A 98 9.09 8.74 -15.99
N ALA A 99 8.97 7.60 -16.67
CA ALA A 99 7.81 7.26 -17.48
C ALA A 99 6.51 7.18 -16.65
N TYR A 100 6.60 6.77 -15.38
CA TYR A 100 5.46 6.50 -14.51
C TYR A 100 5.29 7.48 -13.34
N SER A 101 6.20 8.46 -13.19
CA SER A 101 6.14 9.52 -12.16
C SER A 101 5.39 10.79 -12.61
N ARG A 102 4.80 10.82 -13.82
CA ARG A 102 4.06 12.00 -14.31
C ARG A 102 2.63 11.73 -14.78
N LYS A 103 1.72 12.44 -14.09
CA LYS A 103 0.27 12.69 -14.30
C LYS A 103 -0.65 11.50 -14.11
#